data_AF-A0A7C4AEU0-F1
#
_entry.id   AF-A0A7C4AEU0-F1
#
_cell.length_a   1.000
_cell.length_b   1.000
_cell.length_c   1.000
_cell.angle_alpha   90.00
_cell.angle_beta   90.00
_cell.angle_gamma   90.00
#
_symmetry.space_group_name_H-M   'P 1'
#
loop_
_entity.id
_entity.type
_entity.pdbx_description
1 polymer ?
#
loop_
_entity_poly.entity_id
_entity_poly.type
_entity_poly.pdbx_seq_one_letter_code
_entity_poly.pdbx_strand_id
1 'polypeptide(L)'
;MSNLAQIDIGAQFGSKFGTELGIGDLVSIILSNALVLAGVILLFILVFGGIAMIAGAGNNNPEQAAKGKQAATSAVIGFIIVFAAYWIIQLIEILTGFSILRPNIFK
;
A
#
# COMPACT_ATOMS: atom_id res chain seq x y z
N MET A 1 -12.36 29.62 -41.65
CA MET A 1 -11.96 28.19 -41.64
C MET A 1 -11.44 27.86 -40.25
N SER A 2 -12.32 27.91 -39.25
CA SER A 2 -11.98 27.79 -37.84
C SER A 2 -12.49 26.46 -37.31
N ASN A 3 -11.56 25.69 -36.74
CA ASN A 3 -11.80 24.62 -35.77
C ASN A 3 -12.52 23.36 -36.30
N LEU A 4 -11.80 22.60 -37.12
CA LEU A 4 -11.99 21.15 -37.20
C LEU A 4 -10.74 20.49 -36.57
N ALA A 5 -10.98 19.60 -35.60
CA ALA A 5 -10.05 18.61 -35.05
C ALA A 5 -9.33 18.88 -33.70
N GLN A 6 -9.91 19.66 -32.78
CA GLN A 6 -9.77 19.28 -31.37
C GLN A 6 -11.07 18.60 -30.94
N ILE A 7 -11.15 17.30 -31.19
CA ILE A 7 -12.18 16.46 -30.58
C ILE A 7 -11.73 16.26 -29.14
N ASP A 8 -12.44 16.92 -28.22
CA ASP A 8 -12.25 16.70 -26.79
C ASP A 8 -12.81 15.32 -26.43
N ILE A 9 -11.93 14.33 -26.45
CA ILE A 9 -12.24 12.92 -26.21
C ILE A 9 -12.86 12.76 -24.80
N GLY A 10 -12.50 13.63 -23.84
CA GLY A 10 -13.08 13.64 -22.50
C GLY A 10 -14.56 14.03 -22.50
N ALA A 11 -14.92 15.11 -23.20
CA ALA A 11 -16.29 15.61 -23.29
C ALA A 11 -17.22 14.70 -24.12
N GLN A 12 -16.71 14.06 -25.18
CA GLN A 12 -17.52 13.23 -26.08
C GLN A 12 -17.79 11.81 -25.53
N PHE A 13 -16.89 11.25 -24.72
CA PHE A 13 -16.98 9.86 -24.24
C PHE A 13 -17.21 9.73 -22.73
N GLY A 14 -17.34 10.83 -21.99
CA GLY A 14 -17.48 10.81 -20.53
C GLY A 14 -16.29 10.15 -19.82
N SER A 15 -15.13 10.11 -20.49
CA SER A 15 -13.90 9.56 -19.93
C SER A 15 -13.42 10.49 -18.82
N LYS A 16 -13.40 10.01 -17.57
CA LYS A 16 -12.79 10.74 -16.45
C LYS A 16 -11.25 10.71 -16.50
N PHE A 17 -10.65 9.83 -17.30
CA PHE A 17 -9.20 9.73 -17.48
C PHE A 17 -8.70 10.88 -18.38
N GLY A 18 -7.79 11.70 -17.85
CA GLY A 18 -7.17 12.82 -18.58
C GLY A 18 -7.86 14.19 -18.42
N THR A 19 -9.09 14.22 -17.90
CA THR A 19 -9.84 15.45 -17.58
C THR A 19 -10.04 15.65 -16.07
N GLU A 20 -10.35 14.59 -15.32
CA GLU A 20 -10.58 14.62 -13.86
C GLU A 20 -9.61 13.75 -13.06
N LEU A 21 -9.18 12.60 -13.61
CA LEU A 21 -8.23 11.66 -13.01
C LEU A 21 -6.85 11.78 -13.67
N GLY A 22 -5.87 12.19 -12.87
CA GLY A 22 -4.46 12.28 -13.24
C GLY A 22 -3.65 11.04 -12.84
N ILE A 23 -2.39 10.99 -13.28
CA ILE A 23 -1.44 9.93 -12.89
C ILE A 23 -1.24 9.91 -11.36
N GLY A 24 -1.30 11.08 -10.71
CA GLY A 24 -1.25 11.20 -9.24
C GLY A 24 -2.35 10.42 -8.54
N ASP A 25 -3.58 10.46 -9.07
CA ASP A 25 -4.71 9.73 -8.49
C ASP A 25 -4.53 8.21 -8.59
N LEU A 26 -4.05 7.71 -9.73
CA LEU A 26 -3.78 6.28 -9.89
C LEU A 26 -2.71 5.79 -8.91
N VAL A 27 -1.63 6.57 -8.76
CA VAL A 27 -0.57 6.27 -7.80
C VAL A 27 -1.11 6.31 -6.36
N SER A 28 -1.95 7.28 -6.02
CA SER A 28 -2.57 7.37 -4.70
C SER A 28 -3.45 6.17 -4.35
N ILE A 29 -4.28 5.71 -5.29
CA ILE A 29 -5.13 4.52 -5.08
C ILE A 29 -4.25 3.31 -4.75
N ILE A 30 -3.21 3.09 -5.56
CA ILE A 30 -2.34 1.93 -5.42
C ILE A 30 -1.60 2.00 -4.09
N LEU A 31 -0.99 3.15 -3.76
CA LEU A 31 -0.22 3.31 -2.53
C LEU A 31 -1.09 3.22 -1.27
N SER A 32 -2.24 3.89 -1.25
CA SER A 32 -3.17 3.82 -0.11
C SER A 32 -3.64 2.39 0.15
N ASN A 33 -4.05 1.67 -0.91
CA ASN A 33 -4.50 0.28 -0.78
C ASN A 33 -3.35 -0.66 -0.41
N ALA A 34 -2.14 -0.43 -0.95
CA ALA A 34 -0.96 -1.22 -0.62
C ALA A 34 -0.57 -1.07 0.86
N LEU A 35 -0.64 0.13 1.43
CA LEU A 35 -0.35 0.34 2.86
C LEU A 35 -1.33 -0.42 3.76
N VAL A 36 -2.62 -0.36 3.46
CA VAL A 36 -3.66 -1.09 4.20
C VAL A 36 -3.42 -2.60 4.09
N LEU A 37 -3.23 -3.10 2.86
CA LEU A 37 -2.99 -4.51 2.61
C LEU A 37 -1.70 -5.01 3.29
N ALA A 38 -0.63 -4.23 3.24
CA ALA A 38 0.63 -4.54 3.90
C ALA A 38 0.44 -4.65 5.42
N GLY A 39 -0.31 -3.73 6.05
CA GLY A 39 -0.65 -3.80 7.47
C GLY A 39 -1.40 -5.08 7.84
N VAL A 40 -2.37 -5.49 7.02
CA VAL A 40 -3.14 -6.72 7.22
C VAL A 40 -2.27 -7.97 7.08
N ILE A 41 -1.48 -8.07 6.00
CA ILE A 41 -0.57 -9.21 5.77
C ILE A 41 0.43 -9.32 6.93
N LEU A 42 0.99 -8.18 7.34
CA LEU A 42 1.96 -8.13 8.43
C LEU A 42 1.40 -8.65 9.75
N LEU A 43 0.16 -8.29 10.06
CA LEU A 43 -0.53 -8.79 11.24
C LEU A 43 -0.62 -10.32 11.23
N PHE A 44 -1.02 -10.92 10.09
CA PHE A 44 -1.09 -12.38 9.98
C PHE A 44 0.29 -13.04 10.12
N ILE A 45 1.34 -12.51 9.49
CA ILE A 45 2.69 -13.06 9.60
C ILE A 45 3.19 -12.98 11.06
N LEU A 46 2.94 -11.87 11.75
CA LEU A 46 3.34 -11.70 13.14
C LEU A 46 2.62 -12.70 14.06
N VAL A 47 1.29 -12.86 13.88
CA VAL A 47 0.47 -13.78 14.69
C VAL A 47 0.88 -15.23 14.43
N PHE A 48 0.93 -15.67 13.17
CA PHE A 48 1.31 -17.04 12.84
C PHE A 48 2.77 -17.35 13.16
N GLY A 49 3.68 -16.39 12.95
CA GLY A 49 5.09 -16.51 13.32
C GLY A 49 5.28 -16.64 14.83
N GLY A 50 4.55 -15.84 15.62
CA GLY A 50 4.55 -15.92 17.08
C GLY A 50 4.01 -17.25 17.60
N ILE A 51 2.86 -17.72 17.06
CA ILE A 51 2.29 -19.02 17.41
C ILE A 51 3.26 -20.15 17.06
N ALA A 52 3.85 -20.14 15.86
CA ALA A 52 4.82 -21.15 15.43
C ALA A 52 6.08 -21.17 16.31
N MET A 53 6.55 -20.01 16.76
CA MET A 53 7.68 -19.90 17.69
C MET A 53 7.36 -20.58 19.03
N ILE A 54 6.19 -20.28 19.61
CA ILE A 54 5.75 -20.86 20.90
C ILE A 54 5.50 -22.37 20.77
N ALA A 55 4.78 -22.79 19.72
CA ALA A 55 4.44 -24.20 19.49
C ALA A 55 5.70 -25.07 19.26
N GLY A 56 6.66 -24.58 18.48
CA GLY A 56 7.92 -25.28 18.23
C GLY A 56 8.75 -25.45 19.51
N ALA A 57 8.75 -24.46 20.40
CA ALA A 57 9.45 -24.52 21.67
C ALA A 57 8.82 -25.53 22.65
N GLY A 58 7.49 -25.65 22.67
CA GLY A 58 6.77 -26.60 23.54
C GLY A 58 6.90 -28.07 23.13
N ASN A 59 6.99 -28.35 21.83
CA ASN A 59 7.01 -29.72 21.30
C ASN A 59 8.41 -30.30 21.04
N ASN A 60 9.49 -29.66 21.53
CA ASN A 60 10.88 -30.01 21.21
C ASN A 60 11.15 -30.10 19.70
N ASN A 61 10.48 -29.26 18.89
CA ASN A 61 10.70 -29.16 17.45
C ASN A 61 11.50 -27.89 17.13
N PRO A 62 12.85 -27.96 17.17
CA PRO A 62 13.71 -26.79 17.00
C PRO A 62 13.58 -26.16 15.62
N GLU A 63 13.23 -26.93 14.59
CA GLU A 63 13.05 -26.43 13.23
C GLU A 63 11.83 -25.50 13.13
N GLN A 64 10.72 -25.88 13.76
CA GLN A 64 9.51 -25.06 13.79
C GLN A 64 9.71 -23.78 14.60
N ALA A 65 10.42 -23.88 15.73
CA ALA A 65 10.77 -22.71 16.55
C ALA A 65 11.67 -21.73 15.78
N ALA A 66 12.66 -22.23 15.05
CA ALA A 66 13.54 -21.42 14.22
C ALA A 66 12.77 -20.69 13.10
N LYS A 67 11.87 -21.40 12.41
CA LYS A 67 10.99 -20.81 11.38
C LYS A 67 10.07 -19.72 11.94
N GLY A 68 9.45 -19.96 13.11
CA GLY A 68 8.63 -18.97 13.80
C GLY A 68 9.42 -17.72 14.18
N LYS A 69 10.65 -17.88 14.68
CA LYS A 69 11.55 -16.76 14.98
C LYS A 69 11.95 -15.97 13.75
N GLN A 70 12.26 -16.65 12.65
CA GLN A 70 12.55 -15.99 11.38
C GLN A 70 11.34 -15.21 10.87
N ALA A 71 10.14 -15.79 10.91
CA ALA A 71 8.89 -15.13 10.52
C ALA A 71 8.58 -13.90 11.39
N ALA A 72 8.77 -13.99 12.70
CA ALA A 72 8.62 -12.84 13.59
C ALA A 72 9.62 -11.73 13.27
N THR A 73 10.87 -12.10 12.98
CA THR A 73 11.92 -11.13 12.63
C THR A 73 11.62 -10.44 11.30
N SER A 74 11.18 -11.19 10.28
CA SER A 74 10.80 -10.63 8.99
C SER A 74 9.55 -9.74 9.09
N ALA A 75 8.59 -10.09 9.94
CA ALA A 75 7.43 -9.23 10.23
C ALA A 75 7.85 -7.90 10.85
N VAL A 76 8.78 -7.89 11.81
CA VAL A 76 9.30 -6.65 12.41
C VAL A 76 10.03 -5.79 11.38
N ILE A 77 10.86 -6.39 10.52
CA ILE A 77 11.53 -5.66 9.43
C ILE A 77 10.51 -5.08 8.45
N GLY A 78 9.53 -5.87 8.04
CA GLY A 78 8.43 -5.42 7.19
C GLY A 78 7.66 -4.26 7.81
N PHE A 79 7.48 -4.29 9.14
CA PHE A 79 6.78 -3.23 9.87
C PHE A 79 7.55 -1.93 9.80
N ILE A 80 8.85 -1.96 10.02
CA ILE A 80 9.72 -0.79 9.93
C ILE A 80 9.68 -0.19 8.51
N ILE A 81 9.66 -1.04 7.48
CA ILE A 81 9.57 -0.57 6.08
C ILE A 81 8.24 0.13 5.83
N VAL A 82 7.11 -0.48 6.18
CA VAL A 82 5.77 0.12 6.01
C VAL A 82 5.64 1.41 6.81
N PHE A 83 6.16 1.40 8.04
CA PHE A 83 6.18 2.56 8.91
C PHE A 83 6.98 3.71 8.27
N ALA A 84 8.20 3.45 7.80
CA ALA A 84 9.01 4.45 7.10
C ALA A 84 8.34 4.96 5.80
N ALA A 85 7.71 4.05 5.04
CA ALA A 85 7.00 4.42 3.82
C ALA A 85 5.85 5.41 4.09
N TYR A 86 5.11 5.25 5.20
CA TYR A 86 4.07 6.20 5.60
C TYR A 86 4.64 7.62 5.79
N TRP A 87 5.76 7.76 6.51
CA TRP A 87 6.40 9.06 6.73
C TRP A 87 6.92 9.68 5.44
N ILE A 88 7.50 8.86 4.54
CA ILE A 88 7.96 9.33 3.23
C ILE A 88 6.79 9.85 2.40
N ILE A 89 5.68 9.11 2.35
CA ILE A 89 4.48 9.52 1.63
C ILE A 89 3.95 10.84 2.20
N GLN A 90 3.88 10.97 3.52
CA GLN A 90 3.41 12.19 4.17
C GLN A 90 4.27 13.42 3.82
N LEU A 91 5.59 13.24 3.71
CA LEU A 91 6.48 14.29 3.23
C LEU A 91 6.18 14.67 1.76
N ILE A 92 5.95 13.67 0.90
CA ILE A 92 5.58 13.90 -0.51
C ILE A 92 4.24 14.66 -0.61
N GLU A 93 3.25 14.33 0.22
CA GLU A 93 1.97 15.03 0.25
C GLU A 93 2.16 16.52 0.60
N ILE A 94 3.03 16.84 1.56
CA ILE A 94 3.33 18.22 1.95
C ILE A 94 4.02 18.97 0.80
N LEU A 95 4.95 18.33 0.09
CA LEU A 95 5.70 18.97 -1.00
C LEU A 95 4.86 19.16 -2.27
N THR A 96 3.97 18.21 -2.57
CA THR A 96 3.16 18.21 -3.80
C THR A 96 1.78 18.85 -3.62
N GLY A 97 1.30 18.97 -2.37
CA GLY A 97 -0.07 19.40 -2.06
C GLY A 97 -1.15 18.39 -2.43
N PHE A 98 -0.76 17.19 -2.89
CA PHE A 98 -1.67 16.15 -3.36
C PHE A 98 -1.91 15.09 -2.27
N SER A 99 -3.17 14.74 -2.02
CA SER A 99 -3.54 13.75 -1.00
C SER A 99 -3.42 12.33 -1.55
N ILE A 100 -2.35 11.62 -1.15
CA ILE A 100 -2.01 10.26 -1.57
C ILE A 100 -2.68 9.22 -0.66
N LEU A 101 -2.77 9.49 0.64
CA LEU A 101 -3.31 8.58 1.65
C LEU A 101 -4.84 8.59 1.70
N ARG A 102 -5.48 9.60 1.12
CA ARG A 102 -6.94 9.75 1.05
C ARG A 102 -7.35 10.27 -0.32
N PRO A 103 -7.32 9.43 -1.37
CA PRO A 103 -7.77 9.82 -2.69
C PRO A 103 -9.27 10.17 -2.65
N ASN A 104 -9.65 11.37 -3.08
CA ASN A 104 -11.03 11.86 -3.08
C ASN A 104 -11.87 11.40 -4.29
N ILE A 105 -11.39 10.41 -5.04
CA ILE A 105 -11.92 10.02 -6.36
C ILE A 105 -13.20 9.18 -6.33
N PHE A 106 -13.58 8.62 -5.17
CA PHE A 106 -14.74 7.74 -5.02
C PHE A 106 -15.95 8.42 -4.36
N LYS A 107 -16.01 9.76 -4.40
CA LYS A 107 -17.19 10.53 -4.01
C LYS A 107 -18.08 10.85 -5.21
#